data_AF-A0A084VE71-F1
#
_entry.id   AF-A0A084VE71-F1
#
_cell.length_a   1.000
_cell.length_b   1.000
_cell.length_c   1.000
_cell.angle_alpha   90.00
_cell.angle_beta   90.00
_cell.angle_gamma   90.00
#
_symmetry.space_group_name_H-M   'P 1'
#
loop_
_entity.id
_entity.type
_entity.pdbx_description
1 polymer ?
#
loop_
_entity_poly.entity_id
_entity_poly.type
_entity_poly.pdbx_seq_one_letter_code
_entity_poly.pdbx_strand_id
1 'polypeptide(L)'
;MVKFVPNIVVLDYLTAIGSKETNVMNIATKHLRTGYQNQMRYRQTDGSFGVWSSGGGSVFLTAFVAKAIQTASKYISEVDVTMVSSAFQWLANKQQSSGRFDEVGPVYNNTMQGGLQTNTNGIALTSYVLIAFLENENAKITHAPVVERSIQYVAGLLPQVTDLYDLSIATYAMLLGDHHSKQHFIRRLMDKSTFSEYDTMRYWHRYPHSIETTGYALLAMVQGEKYPDSILVMRWLVKQGYVTGSIPRTQDTFVGLKALTKLAEVISPSRNNYFIQLKYKTQTKNFFVTSKDIGQLIFQDIPGDIEKLDISVAGLGFGLLNVKHQYAMDLRNYKHRFDLTLEKLNTSLDYELKLKICVSFIPNLIYERSNMALVEVNFPSGYVVDPRPITEATMVNPIQVSS
;
A
#
# COMPACT_ATOMS: atom_id res chain seq x y z
N MET A 1 0.72 3.60 -10.30
CA MET A 1 1.02 2.58 -9.26
C MET A 1 -0.13 1.64 -8.90
N VAL A 2 -1.35 2.09 -8.55
CA VAL A 2 -2.48 1.17 -8.20
C VAL A 2 -2.89 0.25 -9.36
N LYS A 3 -2.77 0.70 -10.62
CA LYS A 3 -2.98 -0.14 -11.81
C LYS A 3 -1.77 -1.01 -12.19
N PHE A 4 -0.71 -1.03 -11.37
CA PHE A 4 0.55 -1.69 -11.67
C PHE A 4 0.92 -2.71 -10.61
N VAL A 5 1.19 -2.26 -9.38
CA VAL A 5 1.72 -3.10 -8.29
C VAL A 5 0.80 -4.25 -7.86
N PRO A 6 -0.54 -4.11 -7.77
CA PRO A 6 -1.38 -5.24 -7.41
C PRO A 6 -1.26 -6.41 -8.38
N ASN A 7 -1.04 -6.15 -9.68
CA ASN A 7 -0.81 -7.22 -10.65
C ASN A 7 0.50 -7.96 -10.38
N ILE A 8 1.55 -7.25 -9.96
CA ILE A 8 2.83 -7.86 -9.53
C ILE A 8 2.59 -8.77 -8.33
N VAL A 9 1.87 -8.29 -7.31
CA VAL A 9 1.64 -9.08 -6.09
C VAL A 9 0.81 -10.33 -6.36
N VAL A 10 -0.20 -10.23 -7.23
CA VAL A 10 -0.97 -11.39 -7.69
C VAL A 10 -0.07 -12.40 -8.41
N LEU A 11 0.79 -11.94 -9.31
CA LEU A 11 1.72 -12.80 -10.04
C LEU A 11 2.77 -13.42 -9.12
N ASP A 12 3.36 -12.68 -8.19
CA ASP A 12 4.30 -13.19 -7.17
C ASP A 12 3.62 -14.30 -6.37
N TYR A 13 2.40 -14.06 -5.86
CA TYR A 13 1.65 -15.05 -5.09
C TYR A 13 1.35 -16.32 -5.90
N LEU A 14 0.73 -16.18 -7.07
CA LEU A 14 0.34 -17.32 -7.91
C LEU A 14 1.57 -18.14 -8.34
N THR A 15 2.68 -17.47 -8.63
CA THR A 15 3.95 -18.12 -8.94
C THR A 15 4.48 -18.90 -7.76
N ALA A 16 4.48 -18.30 -6.57
CA ALA A 16 5.04 -18.89 -5.37
C ALA A 16 4.25 -20.12 -4.88
N ILE A 17 2.92 -20.10 -4.98
CA ILE A 17 2.09 -21.27 -4.66
C ILE A 17 2.06 -22.33 -5.77
N GLY A 18 2.82 -22.12 -6.86
CA GLY A 18 2.84 -23.04 -8.01
C GLY A 18 1.48 -23.19 -8.70
N SER A 19 0.66 -22.13 -8.71
CA SER A 19 -0.67 -22.15 -9.31
C SER A 19 -0.60 -22.46 -10.80
N LYS A 20 -1.59 -23.22 -11.29
CA LYS A 20 -1.75 -23.54 -12.73
C LYS A 20 -2.84 -22.68 -13.40
N GLU A 21 -3.37 -21.68 -12.70
CA GLU A 21 -4.44 -20.79 -13.19
C GLU A 21 -3.92 -19.80 -14.24
N THR A 22 -3.73 -20.27 -15.46
CA THR A 22 -3.17 -19.48 -16.57
C THR A 22 -4.05 -18.30 -16.95
N ASN A 23 -5.37 -18.40 -16.81
CA ASN A 23 -6.29 -17.32 -17.14
C ASN A 23 -6.05 -16.08 -16.26
N VAL A 24 -5.99 -16.27 -14.94
CA VAL A 24 -5.75 -15.16 -13.99
C VAL A 24 -4.35 -14.57 -14.19
N MET A 25 -3.33 -15.42 -14.38
CA MET A 25 -1.97 -14.96 -14.68
C MET A 25 -1.93 -14.13 -15.97
N ASN A 26 -2.60 -14.55 -17.04
CA ASN A 26 -2.64 -13.83 -18.31
C ASN A 26 -3.34 -12.46 -18.17
N ILE A 27 -4.44 -12.40 -17.42
CA ILE A 27 -5.15 -11.15 -17.13
C ILE A 27 -4.25 -10.19 -16.33
N ALA A 28 -3.61 -10.69 -15.26
CA ALA A 28 -2.70 -9.91 -14.44
C ALA A 28 -1.51 -9.39 -15.27
N THR A 29 -0.89 -10.24 -16.11
CA THR A 29 0.21 -9.85 -17.00
C THR A 29 -0.22 -8.80 -18.03
N LYS A 30 -1.42 -8.92 -18.60
CA LYS A 30 -1.96 -7.90 -19.52
C LYS A 30 -2.13 -6.55 -18.82
N HIS A 31 -2.73 -6.53 -17.64
CA HIS A 31 -2.89 -5.32 -16.85
C HIS A 31 -1.54 -4.76 -16.38
N LEU A 32 -0.57 -5.62 -16.06
CA LEU A 32 0.78 -5.23 -15.70
C LEU A 32 1.46 -4.48 -16.85
N ARG A 33 1.35 -4.98 -18.09
CA ARG A 33 1.90 -4.34 -19.29
C ARG A 33 1.27 -2.96 -19.55
N THR A 34 -0.06 -2.85 -19.44
CA THR A 34 -0.76 -1.55 -19.53
C THR A 34 -0.38 -0.61 -18.38
N GLY A 35 -0.20 -1.14 -17.16
CA GLY A 35 0.23 -0.38 -15.99
C GLY A 35 1.64 0.18 -16.17
N TYR A 36 2.56 -0.60 -16.73
CA TYR A 36 3.93 -0.17 -17.06
C TYR A 36 3.92 1.01 -18.03
N GLN A 37 3.20 0.89 -19.16
CA GLN A 37 3.08 1.97 -20.15
C GLN A 37 2.50 3.25 -19.54
N ASN A 38 1.49 3.14 -18.69
CA ASN A 38 0.92 4.30 -18.00
C ASN A 38 1.89 4.93 -17.00
N GLN A 39 2.72 4.13 -16.33
CA GLN A 39 3.70 4.64 -15.36
C GLN A 39 4.84 5.40 -16.05
N MET A 40 5.18 5.07 -17.30
CA MET A 40 6.20 5.79 -18.08
C MET A 40 5.85 7.26 -18.33
N ARG A 41 4.57 7.64 -18.26
CA ARG A 41 4.13 9.04 -18.40
C ARG A 41 4.68 9.98 -17.33
N TYR A 42 5.12 9.42 -16.20
CA TYR A 42 5.64 10.15 -15.04
C TYR A 42 7.17 10.17 -14.97
N ARG A 43 7.83 9.53 -15.94
CA ARG A 43 9.30 9.51 -16.03
C ARG A 43 9.79 10.88 -16.47
N GLN A 44 10.81 11.38 -15.77
CA GLN A 44 11.47 12.64 -16.06
C GLN A 44 12.68 12.43 -16.99
N THR A 45 13.20 13.51 -17.56
CA THR A 45 14.35 13.47 -18.49
C THR A 45 15.64 13.00 -17.83
N ASP A 46 15.81 13.25 -16.52
CA ASP A 46 16.96 12.84 -15.71
C ASP A 46 16.88 11.38 -15.22
N GLY A 47 15.86 10.63 -15.63
CA GLY A 47 15.66 9.22 -15.27
C GLY A 47 14.85 9.00 -13.99
N SER A 48 14.49 10.07 -13.26
CA SER A 48 13.65 10.00 -12.07
C SER A 48 12.17 9.85 -12.38
N PHE A 49 11.35 9.62 -11.34
CA PHE A 49 9.89 9.64 -11.43
C PHE A 49 9.28 10.73 -10.56
N GLY A 50 8.35 11.49 -11.15
CA GLY A 50 7.64 12.60 -10.52
C GLY A 50 6.15 12.30 -10.31
N VAL A 51 5.48 13.11 -9.49
CA VAL A 51 4.03 12.99 -9.26
C VAL A 51 3.23 13.36 -10.51
N TRP A 52 3.79 14.26 -11.32
CA TRP A 52 3.22 14.75 -12.57
C TRP A 52 4.14 14.38 -13.74
N SER A 53 3.64 14.52 -14.98
CA SER A 53 4.43 14.27 -16.18
C SER A 53 5.62 15.22 -16.35
N SER A 54 5.56 16.39 -15.70
CA SER A 54 6.64 17.37 -15.63
C SER A 54 6.64 18.04 -14.25
N GLY A 55 7.79 18.54 -13.79
CA GLY A 55 7.91 19.22 -12.49
C GLY A 55 8.94 18.61 -11.53
N GLY A 56 9.78 17.68 -12.00
CA GLY A 56 10.90 17.12 -11.23
C GLY A 56 10.59 15.77 -10.59
N GLY A 57 11.65 15.08 -10.17
CA GLY A 57 11.58 13.76 -9.54
C GLY A 57 11.42 13.81 -8.03
N SER A 58 10.86 12.73 -7.47
CA SER A 58 10.82 12.45 -6.03
C SER A 58 11.69 11.23 -5.73
N VAL A 59 12.48 11.30 -4.65
CA VAL A 59 13.29 10.19 -4.13
C VAL A 59 12.41 9.01 -3.76
N PHE A 60 11.34 9.26 -3.00
CA PHE A 60 10.39 8.21 -2.66
C PHE A 60 9.79 7.55 -3.90
N LEU A 61 9.25 8.36 -4.82
CA LEU A 61 8.53 7.83 -5.96
C LEU A 61 9.47 7.11 -6.94
N THR A 62 10.68 7.62 -7.12
CA THR A 62 11.70 6.97 -7.95
C THR A 62 12.09 5.62 -7.38
N ALA A 63 12.35 5.53 -6.06
CA ALA A 63 12.63 4.25 -5.40
C ALA A 63 11.46 3.26 -5.50
N PHE A 64 10.24 3.77 -5.30
CA PHE A 64 9.03 2.96 -5.36
C PHE A 64 8.80 2.37 -6.77
N VAL A 65 8.91 3.22 -7.79
CA VAL A 65 8.71 2.81 -9.19
C VAL A 65 9.83 1.89 -9.66
N ALA A 66 11.10 2.20 -9.36
CA ALA A 66 12.23 1.37 -9.74
C ALA A 66 12.12 -0.06 -9.19
N LYS A 67 11.79 -0.19 -7.89
CA LYS A 67 11.52 -1.48 -7.23
C LYS A 67 10.37 -2.24 -7.91
N ALA A 68 9.25 -1.57 -8.16
CA ALA A 68 8.09 -2.20 -8.79
C ALA A 68 8.40 -2.67 -10.22
N ILE A 69 9.07 -1.85 -11.02
CA ILE A 69 9.40 -2.19 -12.41
C ILE A 69 10.42 -3.34 -12.47
N GLN A 70 11.43 -3.34 -11.59
CA GLN A 70 12.35 -4.47 -11.48
C GLN A 70 11.60 -5.76 -11.14
N THR A 71 10.63 -5.71 -10.22
CA THR A 71 9.85 -6.91 -9.87
C THR A 71 8.98 -7.36 -11.05
N ALA A 72 8.40 -6.41 -11.79
CA ALA A 72 7.61 -6.69 -12.98
C ALA A 72 8.42 -7.34 -14.11
N SER A 73 9.74 -7.12 -14.18
CA SER A 73 10.60 -7.71 -15.23
C SER A 73 10.66 -9.24 -15.17
N LYS A 74 10.24 -9.86 -14.06
CA LYS A 74 10.05 -11.32 -13.96
C LYS A 74 8.92 -11.84 -14.86
N TYR A 75 7.96 -10.97 -15.20
CA TYR A 75 6.69 -11.33 -15.85
C TYR A 75 6.48 -10.71 -17.22
N ILE A 76 7.13 -9.57 -17.49
CA ILE A 76 7.05 -8.88 -18.79
C ILE A 76 8.46 -8.53 -19.29
N SER A 77 8.73 -8.78 -20.57
CA SER A 77 10.05 -8.57 -21.19
C SER A 77 10.24 -7.14 -21.71
N GLU A 78 9.20 -6.31 -21.72
CA GLU A 78 9.23 -4.90 -22.16
C GLU A 78 9.88 -3.95 -21.15
N VAL A 79 10.23 -4.44 -19.97
CA VAL A 79 10.96 -3.63 -18.98
C VAL A 79 12.34 -3.29 -19.53
N ASP A 80 12.58 -1.99 -19.70
CA ASP A 80 13.89 -1.49 -20.08
C ASP A 80 14.84 -1.48 -18.87
N VAL A 81 15.83 -2.37 -18.91
CA VAL A 81 16.85 -2.50 -17.86
C VAL A 81 17.69 -1.22 -17.72
N THR A 82 17.96 -0.52 -18.82
CA THR A 82 18.73 0.73 -18.78
C THR A 82 17.97 1.83 -18.07
N MET A 83 16.64 1.84 -18.23
CA MET A 83 15.76 2.76 -17.53
C MET A 83 15.78 2.51 -16.02
N VAL A 84 15.66 1.26 -15.59
CA VAL A 84 15.77 0.89 -14.17
C VAL A 84 17.13 1.29 -13.59
N SER A 85 18.21 1.02 -14.32
CA SER A 85 19.57 1.43 -13.95
C SER A 85 19.68 2.96 -13.80
N SER A 86 19.11 3.73 -14.73
CA SER A 86 19.10 5.20 -14.67
C SER A 86 18.37 5.74 -13.42
N ALA A 87 17.28 5.09 -13.00
CA ALA A 87 16.55 5.47 -11.80
C ALA A 87 17.36 5.20 -10.53
N PHE A 88 18.04 4.05 -10.43
CA PHE A 88 18.93 3.74 -9.30
C PHE A 88 20.19 4.63 -9.27
N GLN A 89 20.76 4.97 -10.43
CA GLN A 89 21.85 5.92 -10.52
C GLN A 89 21.42 7.33 -10.06
N TRP A 90 20.23 7.78 -10.48
CA TRP A 90 19.68 9.04 -10.02
C TRP A 90 19.47 9.04 -8.51
N LEU A 91 18.92 7.96 -7.95
CA LEU A 91 18.79 7.79 -6.49
C LEU A 91 20.15 7.85 -5.81
N ALA A 92 21.15 7.10 -6.27
CA ALA A 92 22.49 7.10 -5.69
C ALA A 92 23.09 8.51 -5.59
N ASN A 93 22.83 9.37 -6.58
CA ASN A 93 23.28 10.77 -6.61
C ASN A 93 22.52 11.70 -5.64
N LYS A 94 21.42 11.26 -5.04
CA LYS A 94 20.66 12.00 -4.02
C LYS A 94 21.06 11.63 -2.58
N GLN A 95 21.92 10.63 -2.39
CA GLN A 95 22.39 10.26 -1.06
C GLN A 95 23.34 11.34 -0.51
N GLN A 96 23.16 11.74 0.74
CA GLN A 96 24.09 12.61 1.45
C GLN A 96 25.38 11.87 1.82
N SER A 97 26.42 12.63 2.19
CA SER A 97 27.68 12.07 2.69
C SER A 97 27.49 11.17 3.91
N SER A 98 26.50 11.48 4.76
CA SER A 98 26.11 10.70 5.95
C SER A 98 25.46 9.35 5.62
N GLY A 99 25.04 9.12 4.39
CA GLY A 99 24.25 7.94 3.99
C GLY A 99 22.73 8.18 3.99
N ARG A 100 22.27 9.34 4.49
CA ARG A 100 20.86 9.76 4.54
C ARG A 100 20.30 10.08 3.15
N PHE A 101 19.02 9.81 2.95
CA PHE A 101 18.22 10.34 1.85
C PHE A 101 17.22 11.38 2.34
N ASP A 102 17.12 12.49 1.61
CA ASP A 102 16.08 13.51 1.80
C ASP A 102 15.22 13.61 0.53
N GLU A 103 13.96 14.00 0.71
CA GLU A 103 13.02 14.15 -0.41
C GLU A 103 13.38 15.37 -1.28
N VAL A 104 13.15 15.26 -2.58
CA VAL A 104 13.38 16.31 -3.57
C VAL A 104 12.05 16.76 -4.17
N GLY A 105 11.85 18.08 -4.25
CA GLY A 105 10.62 18.70 -4.72
C GLY A 105 9.55 18.79 -3.63
N PRO A 106 8.44 19.51 -3.89
CA PRO A 106 7.36 19.62 -2.92
C PRO A 106 6.79 18.24 -2.61
N VAL A 107 6.51 18.00 -1.32
CA VAL A 107 5.87 16.76 -0.88
C VAL A 107 4.39 16.83 -1.27
N TYR A 108 4.10 16.57 -2.55
CA TYR A 108 2.75 16.73 -3.10
C TYR A 108 1.78 15.65 -2.62
N ASN A 109 2.26 14.52 -2.08
CA ASN A 109 1.40 13.38 -1.74
C ASN A 109 1.90 12.55 -0.53
N ASN A 110 1.66 13.08 0.68
CA ASN A 110 1.88 12.35 1.95
C ASN A 110 1.13 10.99 1.99
N THR A 111 -0.01 10.87 1.30
CA THR A 111 -0.76 9.60 1.16
C THR A 111 -0.03 8.55 0.34
N MET A 112 0.85 8.95 -0.59
CA MET A 112 1.69 8.03 -1.36
C MET A 112 2.98 7.68 -0.63
N GLN A 113 3.57 8.62 0.12
CA GLN A 113 4.74 8.36 0.97
C GLN A 113 4.39 7.62 2.27
N GLY A 114 3.12 7.55 2.63
CA GLY A 114 2.71 6.79 3.81
C GLY A 114 3.35 7.34 5.09
N GLY A 115 3.85 6.45 5.94
CA GLY A 115 4.42 6.82 7.22
C GLY A 115 5.79 7.52 7.20
N LEU A 116 6.42 7.69 6.02
CA LEU A 116 7.83 8.10 5.83
C LEU A 116 8.17 9.53 6.27
N GLN A 117 7.17 10.31 6.70
CA GLN A 117 7.27 11.75 6.96
C GLN A 117 7.75 12.09 8.38
N THR A 118 8.21 11.13 9.17
CA THR A 118 8.76 11.45 10.48
C THR A 118 10.00 12.32 10.31
N ASN A 119 9.98 13.52 10.89
CA ASN A 119 11.14 14.41 11.00
C ASN A 119 12.27 13.82 11.88
N THR A 120 12.25 12.52 12.13
CA THR A 120 13.24 11.78 12.93
C THR A 120 14.41 11.41 12.03
N ASN A 121 15.17 12.42 11.61
CA ASN A 121 16.45 12.26 10.89
C ASN A 121 16.34 11.51 9.54
N GLY A 122 15.18 11.44 8.89
CA GLY A 122 15.03 10.81 7.56
C GLY A 122 15.23 9.29 7.54
N ILE A 123 15.09 8.62 8.69
CA ILE A 123 15.31 7.16 8.82
C ILE A 123 14.35 6.38 7.94
N ALA A 124 13.09 6.77 7.91
CA ALA A 124 12.07 6.06 7.17
C ALA A 124 12.33 6.08 5.65
N LEU A 125 12.56 7.27 5.07
CA LEU A 125 12.90 7.41 3.65
C LEU A 125 14.22 6.71 3.30
N THR A 126 15.25 6.86 4.14
CA THR A 126 16.53 6.18 3.94
C THR A 126 16.36 4.66 3.94
N SER A 127 15.58 4.12 4.89
CA SER A 127 15.27 2.69 4.96
C SER A 127 14.47 2.22 3.75
N TYR A 128 13.51 3.03 3.27
CA TYR A 128 12.72 2.73 2.08
C TYR A 128 13.58 2.62 0.81
N VAL A 129 14.47 3.59 0.61
CA VAL A 129 15.41 3.60 -0.53
C VAL A 129 16.39 2.42 -0.40
N LEU A 130 16.92 2.17 0.79
CA LEU A 130 17.79 1.02 1.06
C LEU A 130 17.09 -0.31 0.73
N ILE A 131 15.83 -0.50 1.12
CA ILE A 131 15.02 -1.68 0.74
C ILE A 131 14.93 -1.80 -0.79
N ALA A 132 14.71 -0.69 -1.51
CA ALA A 132 14.63 -0.72 -2.96
C ALA A 132 15.95 -1.17 -3.62
N PHE A 133 17.10 -0.76 -3.09
CA PHE A 133 18.41 -1.26 -3.53
C PHE A 133 18.60 -2.73 -3.17
N LEU A 134 18.28 -3.13 -1.93
CA LEU A 134 18.49 -4.51 -1.44
C LEU A 134 17.62 -5.55 -2.14
N GLU A 135 16.41 -5.18 -2.56
CA GLU A 135 15.50 -6.07 -3.29
C GLU A 135 15.82 -6.18 -4.79
N ASN A 136 16.84 -5.46 -5.27
CA ASN A 136 17.33 -5.55 -6.65
C ASN A 136 18.79 -6.02 -6.65
N GLU A 137 19.03 -7.28 -7.04
CA GLU A 137 20.38 -7.88 -7.03
C GLU A 137 21.41 -7.08 -7.83
N ASN A 138 21.04 -6.54 -8.99
CA ASN A 138 21.95 -5.73 -9.79
C ASN A 138 22.27 -4.40 -9.10
N ALA A 139 21.24 -3.67 -8.65
CA ALA A 139 21.43 -2.37 -7.99
C ALA A 139 22.17 -2.50 -6.65
N LYS A 140 21.94 -3.59 -5.90
CA LYS A 140 22.66 -3.94 -4.68
C LYS A 140 24.17 -4.06 -4.92
N ILE A 141 24.57 -4.65 -6.03
CA ILE A 141 25.98 -4.85 -6.39
C ILE A 141 26.57 -3.56 -6.99
N THR A 142 25.93 -2.96 -7.98
CA THR A 142 26.47 -1.79 -8.70
C THR A 142 26.54 -0.54 -7.82
N HIS A 143 25.69 -0.44 -6.80
CA HIS A 143 25.66 0.67 -5.85
C HIS A 143 26.02 0.24 -4.42
N ALA A 144 26.90 -0.77 -4.26
CA ALA A 144 27.34 -1.25 -2.96
C ALA A 144 27.77 -0.14 -1.97
N PRO A 145 28.52 0.92 -2.37
CA PRO A 145 28.88 2.01 -1.46
C PRO A 145 27.67 2.84 -0.96
N VAL A 146 26.60 2.93 -1.74
CA VAL A 146 25.35 3.61 -1.34
C VAL A 146 24.60 2.76 -0.33
N VAL A 147 24.54 1.45 -0.57
CA VAL A 147 23.93 0.46 0.34
C VAL A 147 24.65 0.47 1.68
N GLU A 148 25.98 0.35 1.69
CA GLU A 148 26.78 0.30 2.92
C GLU A 148 26.60 1.56 3.79
N ARG A 149 26.71 2.75 3.19
CA ARG A 149 26.50 4.01 3.93
C ARG A 149 25.08 4.15 4.47
N SER A 150 24.08 3.69 3.71
CA SER A 150 22.69 3.69 4.17
C SER A 150 22.49 2.74 5.37
N ILE A 151 23.11 1.56 5.33
CA ILE A 151 23.09 0.60 6.43
C ILE A 151 23.73 1.21 7.68
N GLN A 152 24.92 1.81 7.54
CA GLN A 152 25.61 2.47 8.65
C GLN A 152 24.76 3.59 9.27
N TYR A 153 24.15 4.45 8.43
CA TYR A 153 23.29 5.53 8.87
C TYR A 153 22.06 5.02 9.65
N VAL A 154 21.32 4.08 9.05
CA VAL A 154 20.09 3.54 9.66
C VAL A 154 20.43 2.77 10.93
N ALA A 155 21.42 1.88 10.91
CA ALA A 155 21.81 1.07 12.06
C ALA A 155 22.31 1.92 13.23
N GLY A 156 23.03 3.01 12.97
CA GLY A 156 23.54 3.92 14.01
C GLY A 156 22.42 4.65 14.76
N LEU A 157 21.31 4.97 14.08
CA LEU A 157 20.18 5.67 14.69
C LEU A 157 19.12 4.71 15.26
N LEU A 158 19.01 3.50 14.71
CA LEU A 158 17.95 2.56 15.02
C LEU A 158 17.75 2.31 16.53
N PRO A 159 18.79 2.17 17.38
CA PRO A 159 18.61 2.00 18.83
C PRO A 159 17.80 3.11 19.53
N GLN A 160 17.85 4.34 19.00
CA GLN A 160 17.18 5.51 19.58
C GLN A 160 15.79 5.77 18.98
N VAL A 161 15.41 5.06 17.91
CA VAL A 161 14.11 5.24 17.23
C VAL A 161 12.95 4.85 18.15
N THR A 162 12.01 5.76 18.33
CA THR A 162 10.79 5.56 19.12
C THR A 162 9.55 5.34 18.25
N ASP A 163 9.49 5.96 17.07
CA ASP A 163 8.39 5.80 16.13
C ASP A 163 8.34 4.35 15.59
N LEU A 164 7.16 3.73 15.69
CA LEU A 164 6.98 2.32 15.32
C LEU A 164 7.10 2.08 13.81
N TYR A 165 6.74 3.05 12.98
CA TYR A 165 6.87 2.93 11.55
C TYR A 165 8.32 2.93 11.13
N ASP A 166 9.09 3.90 11.61
CA ASP A 166 10.54 4.00 11.37
C ASP A 166 11.24 2.73 11.84
N LEU A 167 10.89 2.24 13.04
CA LEU A 167 11.44 1.00 13.57
C LEU A 167 11.10 -0.19 12.68
N SER A 168 9.85 -0.31 12.21
CA SER A 168 9.40 -1.45 11.41
C SER A 168 10.10 -1.51 10.04
N ILE A 169 10.17 -0.39 9.32
CA ILE A 169 10.78 -0.32 7.99
C ILE A 169 12.30 -0.46 8.07
N ALA A 170 12.94 0.18 9.05
CA ALA A 170 14.37 0.06 9.26
C ALA A 170 14.77 -1.36 9.69
N THR A 171 14.00 -2.00 10.57
CA THR A 171 14.25 -3.38 10.98
C THR A 171 14.16 -4.33 9.79
N TYR A 172 13.15 -4.16 8.93
CA TYR A 172 13.06 -4.93 7.69
C TYR A 172 14.26 -4.70 6.77
N ALA A 173 14.70 -3.44 6.60
CA ALA A 173 15.90 -3.12 5.83
C ALA A 173 17.17 -3.79 6.40
N MET A 174 17.34 -3.80 7.72
CA MET A 174 18.48 -4.46 8.38
C MET A 174 18.47 -5.98 8.23
N LEU A 175 17.28 -6.60 8.22
CA LEU A 175 17.13 -8.03 7.97
C LEU A 175 17.44 -8.40 6.52
N LEU A 176 17.02 -7.59 5.54
CA LEU A 176 17.36 -7.78 4.12
C LEU A 176 18.86 -7.56 3.86
N GLY A 177 19.45 -6.58 4.52
CA GLY A 177 20.88 -6.23 4.40
C GLY A 177 21.81 -7.15 5.20
N ASP A 178 21.27 -8.20 5.84
CA ASP A 178 22.00 -9.14 6.68
C ASP A 178 22.88 -8.48 7.77
N HIS A 179 22.38 -7.41 8.38
CA HIS A 179 23.13 -6.68 9.40
C HIS A 179 23.35 -7.55 10.65
N HIS A 180 24.57 -7.51 11.23
CA HIS A 180 24.95 -8.35 12.39
C HIS A 180 23.99 -8.20 13.60
N SER A 181 23.43 -7.00 13.81
CA SER A 181 22.48 -6.72 14.90
C SER A 181 21.00 -6.98 14.55
N LYS A 182 20.70 -7.62 13.40
CA LYS A 182 19.31 -7.85 12.94
C LYS A 182 18.43 -8.58 13.97
N GLN A 183 18.99 -9.52 14.73
CA GLN A 183 18.27 -10.27 15.78
C GLN A 183 17.88 -9.38 16.97
N HIS A 184 18.70 -8.38 17.31
CA HIS A 184 18.36 -7.40 18.33
C HIS A 184 17.21 -6.49 17.87
N PHE A 185 17.29 -6.01 16.62
CA PHE A 185 16.26 -5.11 16.06
C PHE A 185 14.89 -5.78 15.93
N ILE A 186 14.82 -7.01 15.42
CA ILE A 186 13.55 -7.75 15.31
C ILE A 186 12.92 -8.02 16.68
N ARG A 187 13.73 -8.39 17.70
CA ARG A 187 13.22 -8.58 19.06
C ARG A 187 12.61 -7.28 19.60
N ARG A 188 13.34 -6.17 19.50
CA ARG A 188 12.85 -4.85 19.92
C ARG A 188 11.58 -4.42 19.18
N LEU A 189 11.46 -4.75 17.90
CA LEU A 189 10.24 -4.49 17.13
C LEU A 189 9.07 -5.31 17.70
N MET A 190 9.25 -6.61 17.93
CA MET A 190 8.25 -7.51 18.50
C MET A 190 7.80 -7.07 19.91
N ASP A 191 8.74 -6.62 20.75
CA ASP A 191 8.46 -6.14 22.11
C ASP A 191 7.55 -4.89 22.13
N LYS A 192 7.54 -4.12 21.04
CA LYS A 192 6.71 -2.92 20.88
C LYS A 192 5.36 -3.19 20.20
N SER A 193 5.02 -4.44 19.93
CA SER A 193 3.72 -4.79 19.35
C SER A 193 2.59 -4.69 20.37
N THR A 194 1.38 -4.48 19.87
CA THR A 194 0.14 -4.62 20.60
C THR A 194 -0.41 -6.03 20.37
N PHE A 195 -0.75 -6.72 21.46
CA PHE A 195 -1.39 -8.02 21.42
C PHE A 195 -2.82 -7.92 21.94
N SER A 196 -3.78 -8.42 21.16
CA SER A 196 -5.17 -8.58 21.57
C SER A 196 -5.42 -10.04 21.89
N GLU A 197 -5.60 -10.36 23.18
CA GLU A 197 -5.87 -11.73 23.65
C GLU A 197 -7.20 -12.26 23.12
N TYR A 198 -8.25 -11.41 23.12
CA TYR A 198 -9.59 -11.78 22.67
C TYR A 198 -9.62 -12.22 21.21
N ASP A 199 -8.97 -11.46 20.34
CA ASP A 199 -8.97 -11.73 18.89
C ASP A 199 -7.77 -12.61 18.47
N THR A 200 -6.84 -12.92 19.38
CA THR A 200 -5.55 -13.57 19.10
C THR A 200 -4.80 -12.90 17.94
N MET A 201 -4.66 -11.58 18.03
CA MET A 201 -4.09 -10.72 16.99
C MET A 201 -2.89 -9.93 17.51
N ARG A 202 -1.89 -9.75 16.66
CA ARG A 202 -0.71 -8.90 16.95
C ARG A 202 -0.59 -7.81 15.89
N TYR A 203 -0.35 -6.56 16.29
CA TYR A 203 -0.19 -5.45 15.36
C TYR A 203 0.64 -4.31 15.96
N TRP A 204 0.99 -3.31 15.14
CA TRP A 204 1.69 -2.11 15.59
C TRP A 204 0.78 -0.91 15.43
N HIS A 205 0.36 -0.33 16.55
CA HIS A 205 -0.55 0.80 16.56
C HIS A 205 0.20 2.10 16.27
N ARG A 206 -0.02 2.66 15.08
CA ARG A 206 0.51 3.97 14.71
C ARG A 206 -0.47 4.68 13.78
N TYR A 207 -1.53 5.26 14.32
CA TYR A 207 -2.54 5.95 13.51
C TYR A 207 -1.92 7.16 12.79
N PRO A 208 -2.19 7.38 11.48
CA PRO A 208 -3.08 6.61 10.61
C PRO A 208 -2.38 5.55 9.73
N HIS A 209 -1.14 5.17 10.02
CA HIS A 209 -0.29 4.25 9.24
C HIS A 209 -0.10 2.87 9.89
N SER A 210 -1.06 2.41 10.70
CA SER A 210 -0.96 1.13 11.41
C SER A 210 -0.83 -0.05 10.45
N ILE A 211 -1.46 0.01 9.28
CA ILE A 211 -1.44 -1.09 8.31
C ILE A 211 -0.07 -1.20 7.64
N GLU A 212 0.47 -0.08 7.16
CA GLU A 212 1.82 -0.02 6.62
C GLU A 212 2.88 -0.46 7.64
N THR A 213 2.80 0.06 8.87
CA THR A 213 3.71 -0.29 9.98
C THR A 213 3.66 -1.79 10.27
N THR A 214 2.45 -2.34 10.40
CA THR A 214 2.25 -3.76 10.68
C THR A 214 2.67 -4.63 9.49
N GLY A 215 2.51 -4.15 8.26
CA GLY A 215 2.98 -4.81 7.04
C GLY A 215 4.50 -4.91 6.97
N TYR A 216 5.24 -3.83 7.28
CA TYR A 216 6.69 -3.89 7.39
C TYR A 216 7.16 -4.78 8.53
N ALA A 217 6.45 -4.76 9.67
CA ALA A 217 6.75 -5.65 10.78
C ALA A 217 6.54 -7.13 10.39
N LEU A 218 5.47 -7.45 9.65
CA LEU A 218 5.26 -8.80 9.12
C LEU A 218 6.36 -9.20 8.13
N LEU A 219 6.77 -8.31 7.22
CA LEU A 219 7.89 -8.57 6.31
C LEU A 219 9.20 -8.85 7.07
N ALA A 220 9.50 -8.06 8.11
CA ALA A 220 10.62 -8.31 9.01
C ALA A 220 10.49 -9.67 9.72
N MET A 221 9.32 -10.01 10.22
CA MET A 221 9.08 -11.28 10.90
C MET A 221 9.21 -12.49 9.97
N VAL A 222 8.75 -12.39 8.73
CA VAL A 222 8.93 -13.44 7.70
C VAL A 222 10.41 -13.58 7.36
N GLN A 223 11.13 -12.48 7.14
CA GLN A 223 12.57 -12.49 6.85
C GLN A 223 13.40 -13.01 8.05
N GLY A 224 12.94 -12.79 9.28
CA GLY A 224 13.55 -13.31 10.50
C GLY A 224 13.00 -14.66 10.97
N GLU A 225 12.24 -15.36 10.11
CA GLU A 225 11.71 -16.71 10.31
C GLU A 225 10.82 -16.88 11.57
N LYS A 226 10.07 -15.83 11.95
CA LYS A 226 9.17 -15.82 13.11
C LYS A 226 7.74 -16.28 12.75
N TYR A 227 7.61 -17.39 12.05
CA TYR A 227 6.35 -17.81 11.43
C TYR A 227 5.15 -17.98 12.39
N PRO A 228 5.29 -18.60 13.59
CA PRO A 228 4.16 -18.74 14.51
C PRO A 228 3.56 -17.39 14.94
N ASP A 229 4.42 -16.42 15.28
CA ASP A 229 3.98 -15.06 15.62
C ASP A 229 3.45 -14.31 14.40
N SER A 230 4.00 -14.55 13.21
CA SER A 230 3.55 -13.91 11.96
C SER A 230 2.09 -14.23 11.63
N ILE A 231 1.58 -15.42 12.02
CA ILE A 231 0.17 -15.80 11.82
C ILE A 231 -0.76 -14.85 12.61
N LEU A 232 -0.36 -14.42 13.80
CA LEU A 232 -1.14 -13.48 14.63
C LEU A 232 -1.22 -12.10 13.96
N VAL A 233 -0.15 -11.72 13.26
CA VAL A 233 -0.08 -10.46 12.50
C VAL A 233 -0.91 -10.52 11.22
N MET A 234 -0.84 -11.64 10.51
CA MET A 234 -1.67 -11.92 9.33
C MET A 234 -3.17 -11.81 9.64
N ARG A 235 -3.63 -12.36 10.76
CA ARG A 235 -5.03 -12.27 11.20
C ARG A 235 -5.50 -10.82 11.30
N TRP A 236 -4.67 -9.96 11.90
CA TRP A 236 -5.01 -8.54 12.02
C TRP A 236 -5.04 -7.84 10.67
N LEU A 237 -4.03 -8.06 9.81
CA LEU A 237 -3.93 -7.44 8.49
C LEU A 237 -5.10 -7.83 7.57
N VAL A 238 -5.47 -9.11 7.55
CA VAL A 238 -6.62 -9.61 6.78
C VAL A 238 -7.92 -8.93 7.24
N LYS A 239 -8.10 -8.72 8.55
CA LYS A 239 -9.26 -8.01 9.12
C LYS A 239 -9.32 -6.52 8.73
N GLN A 240 -8.19 -5.91 8.32
CA GLN A 240 -8.18 -4.52 7.84
C GLN A 240 -8.53 -4.36 6.34
N GLY A 241 -8.70 -5.46 5.60
CA GLY A 241 -9.02 -5.40 4.17
C GLY A 241 -10.37 -4.75 3.89
N TYR A 242 -10.44 -3.89 2.87
CA TYR A 242 -11.69 -3.32 2.35
C TYR A 242 -12.50 -4.40 1.59
N VAL A 243 -13.77 -4.08 1.27
CA VAL A 243 -14.73 -4.99 0.62
C VAL A 243 -14.21 -5.60 -0.69
N THR A 244 -13.29 -4.93 -1.38
CA THR A 244 -12.63 -5.37 -2.63
C THR A 244 -11.37 -6.22 -2.42
N GLY A 245 -10.91 -6.42 -1.17
CA GLY A 245 -9.62 -7.02 -0.84
C GLY A 245 -8.43 -6.05 -0.93
N SER A 246 -8.65 -4.80 -1.35
CA SER A 246 -7.65 -3.72 -1.26
C SER A 246 -7.69 -3.07 0.12
N ILE A 247 -6.62 -2.39 0.53
CA ILE A 247 -6.59 -1.65 1.80
C ILE A 247 -6.82 -0.15 1.47
N PRO A 248 -7.46 0.67 2.33
CA PRO A 248 -7.98 2.00 1.94
C PRO A 248 -6.95 2.98 1.36
N ARG A 249 -5.64 2.77 1.59
CA ARG A 249 -4.56 3.60 1.05
C ARG A 249 -3.64 2.81 0.13
N THR A 250 -3.01 3.56 -0.77
CA THR A 250 -2.09 3.05 -1.79
C THR A 250 -0.92 2.27 -1.18
N GLN A 251 -0.16 2.84 -0.23
CA GLN A 251 0.95 2.13 0.43
C GLN A 251 0.47 1.00 1.33
N ASP A 252 -0.62 1.20 2.07
CA ASP A 252 -1.18 0.14 2.91
C ASP A 252 -1.52 -1.10 2.07
N THR A 253 -2.10 -0.91 0.87
CA THR A 253 -2.37 -2.00 -0.06
C THR A 253 -1.08 -2.68 -0.51
N PHE A 254 -0.06 -1.91 -0.90
CA PHE A 254 1.18 -2.50 -1.44
C PHE A 254 1.97 -3.25 -0.39
N VAL A 255 2.23 -2.64 0.77
CA VAL A 255 3.00 -3.27 1.85
C VAL A 255 2.19 -4.40 2.46
N GLY A 256 0.89 -4.20 2.72
CA GLY A 256 0.00 -5.22 3.28
C GLY A 256 -0.11 -6.45 2.39
N LEU A 257 -0.41 -6.29 1.10
CA LEU A 257 -0.49 -7.42 0.18
C LEU A 257 0.87 -8.09 -0.01
N LYS A 258 1.97 -7.34 -0.12
CA LYS A 258 3.31 -7.92 -0.22
C LYS A 258 3.63 -8.78 1.02
N ALA A 259 3.33 -8.27 2.21
CA ALA A 259 3.60 -8.96 3.48
C ALA A 259 2.75 -10.24 3.62
N LEU A 260 1.46 -10.17 3.30
CA LEU A 260 0.55 -11.31 3.31
C LEU A 260 0.99 -12.37 2.28
N THR A 261 1.34 -11.95 1.06
CA THR A 261 1.87 -12.84 0.03
C THR A 261 3.12 -13.53 0.55
N LYS A 262 4.14 -12.79 1.00
CA LYS A 262 5.41 -13.36 1.48
C LYS A 262 5.25 -14.36 2.62
N LEU A 263 4.33 -14.10 3.55
CA LEU A 263 4.01 -15.08 4.58
C LEU A 263 3.35 -16.32 3.98
N ALA A 264 2.35 -16.12 3.11
CA ALA A 264 1.62 -17.20 2.47
C ALA A 264 2.53 -18.12 1.63
N GLU A 265 3.59 -17.60 1.00
CA GLU A 265 4.60 -18.42 0.29
C GLU A 265 5.25 -19.46 1.21
N VAL A 266 5.35 -19.17 2.51
CA VAL A 266 6.06 -20.03 3.48
C VAL A 266 5.11 -20.91 4.29
N ILE A 267 3.93 -20.40 4.65
CA ILE A 267 3.01 -21.10 5.56
C ILE A 267 1.91 -21.88 4.84
N SER A 268 1.66 -21.62 3.55
CA SER A 268 0.56 -22.26 2.84
C SER A 268 0.87 -23.74 2.57
N PRO A 269 -0.06 -24.66 2.87
CA PRO A 269 0.10 -26.05 2.48
C PRO A 269 0.22 -26.20 0.96
N SER A 270 0.92 -27.23 0.51
CA SER A 270 1.06 -27.54 -0.93
C SER A 270 -0.26 -27.93 -1.60
N ARG A 271 -1.28 -28.27 -0.82
CA ARG A 271 -2.61 -28.66 -1.31
C ARG A 271 -3.72 -28.15 -0.40
N ASN A 272 -4.82 -27.74 -1.03
CA ASN A 272 -6.08 -27.48 -0.35
C ASN A 272 -7.00 -28.70 -0.51
N ASN A 273 -7.54 -29.16 0.61
CA ASN A 273 -8.55 -30.20 0.72
C ASN A 273 -9.29 -30.03 2.04
N TYR A 274 -10.28 -29.14 2.05
CA TYR A 274 -11.07 -28.86 3.24
C TYR A 274 -12.55 -28.67 2.93
N PHE A 275 -13.35 -28.96 3.93
CA PHE A 275 -14.80 -28.85 3.95
C PHE A 275 -15.20 -27.68 4.83
N ILE A 276 -16.12 -26.85 4.33
CA ILE A 276 -16.71 -25.74 5.09
C ILE A 276 -18.21 -26.01 5.23
N GLN A 277 -18.68 -26.01 6.46
CA GLN A 277 -20.09 -26.02 6.78
C GLN A 277 -20.50 -24.66 7.32
N LEU A 278 -21.44 -24.01 6.62
CA LEU A 278 -22.02 -22.73 6.97
C LEU A 278 -23.47 -22.97 7.44
N LYS A 279 -23.77 -22.59 8.68
CA LYS A 279 -25.12 -22.63 9.25
C LYS A 279 -25.60 -21.23 9.59
N TYR A 280 -26.83 -20.93 9.18
CA TYR A 280 -27.54 -19.71 9.58
C TYR A 280 -29.04 -19.98 9.58
N LYS A 281 -29.75 -19.53 10.62
CA LYS A 281 -31.17 -19.87 10.84
C LYS A 281 -31.39 -21.40 10.73
N THR A 282 -32.24 -21.84 9.79
CA THR A 282 -32.53 -23.24 9.49
C THR A 282 -31.74 -23.78 8.28
N GLN A 283 -30.92 -22.94 7.63
CA GLN A 283 -30.17 -23.33 6.45
C GLN A 283 -28.80 -23.87 6.83
N THR A 284 -28.41 -24.95 6.15
CA THR A 284 -27.03 -25.47 6.15
C THR A 284 -26.53 -25.49 4.72
N LYS A 285 -25.38 -24.86 4.49
CA LYS A 285 -24.66 -24.87 3.22
C LYS A 285 -23.30 -25.53 3.42
N ASN A 286 -22.95 -26.41 2.49
CA ASN A 286 -21.73 -27.19 2.56
C ASN A 286 -20.89 -26.86 1.32
N PHE A 287 -19.62 -26.56 1.54
CA PHE A 287 -18.65 -26.27 0.49
C PHE A 287 -17.47 -27.22 0.63
N PHE A 288 -16.98 -27.71 -0.50
CA PHE A 288 -15.77 -28.50 -0.57
C PHE A 288 -14.76 -27.74 -1.41
N VAL A 289 -13.59 -27.48 -0.84
CA VAL A 289 -12.55 -26.66 -1.47
C VAL A 289 -11.32 -27.52 -1.68
N THR A 290 -10.90 -27.59 -2.93
CA THR A 290 -9.70 -28.29 -3.38
C THR A 290 -8.70 -27.32 -3.99
N SER A 291 -7.48 -27.79 -4.29
CA SER A 291 -6.51 -27.01 -5.05
C SER A 291 -6.98 -26.58 -6.45
N LYS A 292 -8.06 -27.15 -6.99
CA LYS A 292 -8.65 -26.74 -8.28
C LYS A 292 -9.49 -25.48 -8.17
N ASP A 293 -9.90 -25.11 -6.97
CA ASP A 293 -10.78 -23.98 -6.70
C ASP A 293 -9.99 -22.70 -6.37
N ILE A 294 -8.65 -22.76 -6.48
CA ILE A 294 -7.77 -21.61 -6.26
C ILE A 294 -8.11 -20.51 -7.26
N GLY A 295 -8.34 -19.29 -6.77
CA GLY A 295 -8.73 -18.15 -7.60
C GLY A 295 -10.22 -18.04 -7.90
N GLN A 296 -11.03 -19.04 -7.51
CA GLN A 296 -12.49 -18.92 -7.55
C GLN A 296 -13.00 -18.26 -6.28
N LEU A 297 -13.92 -17.31 -6.45
CA LEU A 297 -14.64 -16.70 -5.34
C LEU A 297 -16.02 -17.36 -5.24
N ILE A 298 -16.25 -18.05 -4.14
CA ILE A 298 -17.56 -18.63 -3.82
C ILE A 298 -18.32 -17.61 -2.99
N PHE A 299 -19.43 -17.10 -3.54
CA PHE A 299 -20.32 -16.18 -2.85
C PHE A 299 -21.58 -16.92 -2.40
N GLN A 300 -22.00 -16.61 -1.17
CA GLN A 300 -23.29 -17.04 -0.64
C GLN A 300 -24.01 -15.79 -0.15
N ASP A 301 -25.15 -15.49 -0.77
CA ASP A 301 -26.03 -14.44 -0.26
C ASP A 301 -26.67 -14.91 1.03
N ILE A 302 -26.55 -14.07 2.05
CA ILE A 302 -27.06 -14.32 3.39
C ILE A 302 -28.14 -13.26 3.67
N PRO A 303 -29.34 -13.65 4.13
CA PRO A 303 -30.39 -12.70 4.46
C PRO A 303 -29.95 -11.65 5.48
N GLY A 304 -30.39 -10.40 5.32
CA GLY A 304 -29.97 -9.29 6.20
C GLY A 304 -30.53 -9.34 7.63
N ASP A 305 -31.47 -10.24 7.90
CA ASP A 305 -32.17 -10.41 9.18
C ASP A 305 -31.63 -11.57 10.02
N ILE A 306 -30.37 -11.98 9.79
CA ILE A 306 -29.69 -12.97 10.63
C ILE A 306 -28.90 -12.30 11.76
N GLU A 307 -28.95 -12.89 12.95
CA GLU A 307 -28.16 -12.40 14.10
C GLU A 307 -26.87 -13.20 14.31
N LYS A 308 -26.87 -14.48 13.91
CA LYS A 308 -25.78 -15.42 14.15
C LYS A 308 -25.50 -16.27 12.93
N LEU A 309 -24.22 -16.61 12.77
CA LEU A 309 -23.71 -17.42 11.68
C LEU A 309 -22.60 -18.31 12.25
N ASP A 310 -22.73 -19.62 12.03
CA ASP A 310 -21.76 -20.61 12.48
C ASP A 310 -21.00 -21.17 11.27
N ILE A 311 -19.67 -21.09 11.31
CA ILE A 311 -18.80 -21.67 10.29
C ILE A 311 -17.93 -22.74 10.93
N SER A 312 -18.02 -23.96 10.43
CA SER A 312 -17.16 -25.08 10.81
C SER A 312 -16.27 -25.46 9.64
N VAL A 313 -14.97 -25.57 9.86
CA VAL A 313 -13.98 -25.95 8.84
C VAL A 313 -13.29 -27.23 9.27
N ALA A 314 -13.19 -28.21 8.38
CA ALA A 314 -12.52 -29.48 8.63
C ALA A 314 -11.69 -29.91 7.43
N GLY A 315 -10.44 -30.33 7.66
CA GLY A 315 -9.52 -30.77 6.61
C GLY A 315 -8.19 -30.02 6.66
N LEU A 316 -7.50 -29.96 5.52
CA LEU A 316 -6.18 -29.37 5.39
C LEU A 316 -6.18 -28.33 4.26
N GLY A 317 -5.70 -27.13 4.55
CA GLY A 317 -5.46 -26.11 3.53
C GLY A 317 -5.46 -24.70 4.10
N PHE A 318 -5.44 -23.73 3.19
CA PHE A 318 -5.52 -22.31 3.49
C PHE A 318 -6.72 -21.69 2.75
N GLY A 319 -7.46 -20.82 3.43
CA GLY A 319 -8.63 -20.15 2.88
C GLY A 319 -9.01 -18.92 3.71
N LEU A 320 -9.68 -17.97 3.06
CA LEU A 320 -10.21 -16.76 3.70
C LEU A 320 -11.73 -16.80 3.71
N LEU A 321 -12.31 -16.65 4.90
CA LEU A 321 -13.75 -16.55 5.12
C LEU A 321 -14.08 -15.10 5.45
N ASN A 322 -14.83 -14.42 4.58
CA ASN A 322 -15.16 -13.01 4.72
C ASN A 322 -16.67 -12.82 4.74
N VAL A 323 -17.17 -12.07 5.73
CA VAL A 323 -18.56 -11.59 5.77
C VAL A 323 -18.57 -10.14 5.32
N LYS A 324 -19.35 -9.83 4.28
CA LYS A 324 -19.46 -8.48 3.72
C LYS A 324 -20.84 -7.92 4.05
N HIS A 325 -20.88 -6.82 4.77
CA HIS A 325 -22.11 -6.09 5.06
C HIS A 325 -22.29 -4.97 4.05
N GLN A 326 -23.47 -4.92 3.41
CA GLN A 326 -23.91 -3.77 2.62
C GLN A 326 -25.04 -3.10 3.37
N TYR A 327 -24.86 -1.83 3.70
CA TYR A 327 -25.83 -1.04 4.44
C TYR A 327 -26.17 0.20 3.63
N ALA A 328 -27.44 0.61 3.64
CA ALA A 328 -27.86 1.92 3.18
C ALA A 328 -27.85 2.87 4.38
N MET A 329 -27.15 4.01 4.27
CA MET A 329 -27.20 5.07 5.26
C MET A 329 -27.98 6.26 4.71
N ASP A 330 -28.62 7.00 5.60
CA ASP A 330 -29.15 8.32 5.27
C ASP A 330 -28.01 9.24 4.80
N LEU A 331 -28.22 9.92 3.69
CA LEU A 331 -27.31 10.96 3.23
C LEU A 331 -27.45 12.19 4.14
N ARG A 332 -26.39 12.51 4.88
CA ARG A 332 -26.35 13.66 5.81
C ARG A 332 -25.08 14.47 5.63
N ASN A 333 -25.19 15.77 5.91
CA ASN A 333 -24.04 16.65 5.95
C ASN A 333 -23.12 16.22 7.10
N TYR A 334 -21.84 15.99 6.77
CA TYR A 334 -20.83 15.61 7.75
C TYR A 334 -19.57 16.46 7.55
N LYS A 335 -19.03 16.97 8.65
CA LYS A 335 -17.86 17.85 8.66
C LYS A 335 -16.78 17.23 9.52
N HIS A 336 -15.65 16.88 8.93
CA HIS A 336 -14.49 16.39 9.68
C HIS A 336 -13.19 16.86 9.04
N ARG A 337 -12.50 17.78 9.71
CA ARG A 337 -11.22 18.37 9.28
C ARG A 337 -11.22 19.10 7.93
N PHE A 338 -12.36 19.18 7.26
CA PHE A 338 -12.58 20.01 6.09
C PHE A 338 -13.86 20.80 6.27
N ASP A 339 -13.87 22.03 5.79
CA ASP A 339 -15.07 22.80 5.53
C ASP A 339 -15.43 22.67 4.06
N LEU A 340 -16.69 22.34 3.77
CA LEU A 340 -17.22 22.23 2.42
C LEU A 340 -18.49 23.07 2.37
N THR A 341 -18.51 24.07 1.50
CA THR A 341 -19.70 24.86 1.21
C THR A 341 -20.08 24.72 -0.25
N LEU A 342 -21.39 24.60 -0.47
CA LEU A 342 -22.00 24.47 -1.78
C LEU A 342 -23.05 25.57 -1.92
N GLU A 343 -22.92 26.37 -2.97
CA GLU A 343 -23.87 27.44 -3.30
C GLU A 343 -24.35 27.23 -4.73
N LYS A 344 -25.67 27.10 -4.91
CA LYS A 344 -26.28 27.09 -6.24
C LYS A 344 -26.32 28.53 -6.75
N LEU A 345 -25.63 28.80 -7.85
CA LEU A 345 -25.67 30.10 -8.51
C LEU A 345 -26.92 30.19 -9.38
N ASN A 346 -27.48 31.39 -9.47
CA ASN A 346 -28.62 31.64 -10.36
C ASN A 346 -28.20 31.55 -11.82
N THR A 347 -28.98 30.81 -12.59
CA THR A 347 -28.84 30.64 -14.05
C THR A 347 -30.12 31.12 -14.71
N SER A 348 -30.01 31.61 -15.94
CA SER A 348 -31.18 32.08 -16.71
C SER A 348 -31.99 30.94 -17.33
N LEU A 349 -31.48 29.70 -17.23
CA LEU A 349 -32.01 28.51 -17.88
C LEU A 349 -32.29 27.43 -16.83
N ASP A 350 -33.51 26.89 -16.82
CA ASP A 350 -33.92 25.88 -15.82
C ASP A 350 -33.16 24.55 -15.92
N TYR A 351 -32.54 24.29 -17.08
CA TYR A 351 -31.73 23.11 -17.34
C TYR A 351 -30.23 23.32 -17.07
N GLU A 352 -29.82 24.52 -16.65
CA GLU A 352 -28.42 24.84 -16.34
C GLU A 352 -28.20 24.85 -14.83
N LEU A 353 -27.24 24.06 -14.36
CA LEU A 353 -26.85 23.98 -12.95
C LEU A 353 -25.44 24.53 -12.77
N LYS A 354 -25.32 25.70 -12.14
CA LYS A 354 -24.04 26.25 -11.68
C LYS A 354 -23.89 26.08 -10.18
N LEU A 355 -22.81 25.42 -9.78
CA LEU A 355 -22.46 25.18 -8.38
C LEU A 355 -21.13 25.85 -8.06
N LYS A 356 -21.15 26.76 -7.09
CA LYS A 356 -19.93 27.28 -6.48
C LYS A 356 -19.56 26.37 -5.31
N ILE A 357 -18.36 25.82 -5.39
CA ILE A 357 -17.84 24.84 -4.43
C ILE A 357 -16.63 25.45 -3.76
N CYS A 358 -16.67 25.59 -2.44
CA CYS A 358 -15.52 26.04 -1.67
C CYS A 358 -15.13 24.95 -0.66
N VAL A 359 -13.84 24.62 -0.63
CA VAL A 359 -13.28 23.62 0.29
C VAL A 359 -12.07 24.21 0.98
N SER A 360 -11.98 24.05 2.29
CA SER A 360 -10.80 24.43 3.07
C SER A 360 -10.47 23.37 4.12
N PHE A 361 -9.18 23.16 4.36
CA PHE A 361 -8.72 22.29 5.44
C PHE A 361 -8.82 23.03 6.77
N ILE A 362 -9.29 22.34 7.81
CA ILE A 362 -9.32 22.86 9.18
C ILE A 362 -8.02 22.42 9.87
N PRO A 363 -7.05 23.34 10.06
CA PRO A 363 -5.75 23.00 10.65
C PRO A 363 -5.89 22.64 12.13
N ASN A 364 -4.89 21.95 12.66
CA ASN A 364 -4.69 21.78 14.10
C ASN A 364 -3.23 22.05 14.46
N LEU A 365 -2.90 21.92 15.75
CA LEU A 365 -1.57 22.21 16.28
C LEU A 365 -0.42 21.46 15.58
N ILE A 366 -0.68 20.29 15.00
CA ILE A 366 0.34 19.44 14.37
C ILE A 366 0.36 19.61 12.85
N TYR A 367 -0.79 19.90 12.24
CA TYR A 367 -0.95 19.95 10.79
C TYR A 367 -1.60 21.26 10.37
N GLU A 368 -0.80 22.14 9.77
CA GLU A 368 -1.25 23.40 9.18
C GLU A 368 -1.95 23.21 7.82
N ARG A 369 -1.71 22.09 7.15
CA ARG A 369 -2.22 21.77 5.81
C ARG A 369 -2.65 20.31 5.71
N SER A 370 -3.55 20.01 4.78
CA SER A 370 -3.93 18.64 4.44
C SER A 370 -2.90 17.97 3.53
N ASN A 371 -3.08 16.67 3.33
CA ASN A 371 -2.44 15.93 2.24
C ASN A 371 -3.08 16.31 0.88
N MET A 372 -2.80 15.54 -0.17
CA MET A 372 -3.56 15.59 -1.42
C MET A 372 -5.06 15.44 -1.12
N ALA A 373 -5.85 16.46 -1.45
CA ALA A 373 -7.29 16.46 -1.30
C ALA A 373 -7.97 16.26 -2.66
N LEU A 374 -9.02 15.45 -2.69
CA LEU A 374 -9.87 15.26 -3.86
C LEU A 374 -11.27 15.75 -3.51
N VAL A 375 -11.92 16.43 -4.46
CA VAL A 375 -13.32 16.85 -4.37
C VAL A 375 -14.08 16.11 -5.45
N GLU A 376 -15.05 15.30 -5.05
CA GLU A 376 -15.93 14.57 -5.96
C GLU A 376 -17.32 15.21 -5.93
N VAL A 377 -17.88 15.47 -7.11
CA VAL A 377 -19.18 16.12 -7.28
C VAL A 377 -20.11 15.13 -7.97
N ASN A 378 -21.10 14.66 -7.22
CA ASN A 378 -22.15 13.80 -7.75
C ASN A 378 -23.36 14.63 -8.15
N PHE A 379 -23.74 14.55 -9.42
CA PHE A 379 -24.86 15.32 -9.96
C PHE A 379 -26.20 14.58 -9.78
N PRO A 380 -27.32 15.32 -9.68
CA PRO A 380 -28.64 14.72 -9.74
C PRO A 380 -28.85 13.94 -11.04
N SER A 381 -29.71 12.94 -11.01
CA SER A 381 -30.04 12.13 -12.18
C SER A 381 -30.52 13.00 -13.35
N GLY A 382 -29.99 12.75 -14.55
CA GLY A 382 -30.34 13.48 -15.77
C GLY A 382 -29.44 14.67 -16.10
N TYR A 383 -28.59 15.12 -15.17
CA TYR A 383 -27.58 16.15 -15.46
C TYR A 383 -26.33 15.55 -16.09
N VAL A 384 -25.74 16.31 -17.01
CA VAL A 384 -24.46 15.99 -17.66
C VAL A 384 -23.57 17.23 -17.58
N VAL A 385 -22.26 17.01 -17.52
CA VAL A 385 -21.26 18.09 -17.46
C VAL A 385 -20.83 18.52 -18.86
N ASP A 386 -20.62 19.82 -19.04
CA ASP A 386 -20.00 20.36 -20.25
C ASP A 386 -18.54 19.88 -20.42
N PRO A 387 -17.96 19.94 -21.63
CA PRO A 387 -16.57 19.51 -21.87
C PRO A 387 -15.51 20.27 -21.04
N ARG A 388 -15.83 21.49 -20.60
CA ARG A 388 -14.99 22.31 -19.71
C ARG A 388 -15.84 22.83 -18.53
N PRO A 389 -16.15 21.97 -17.55
CA PRO A 389 -17.17 22.27 -16.54
C PRO A 389 -16.65 23.11 -15.37
N ILE A 390 -15.33 23.29 -15.26
CA ILE A 390 -14.69 24.03 -14.17
C ILE A 390 -14.28 25.41 -14.67
N THR A 391 -14.91 26.44 -14.12
CA THR A 391 -14.62 27.86 -14.33
C THR A 391 -14.31 28.53 -12.99
N GLU A 392 -13.67 29.72 -13.03
CA GLU A 392 -13.36 30.52 -11.82
C GLU A 392 -12.54 29.78 -10.75
N ALA A 393 -11.73 28.80 -11.18
CA ALA A 393 -10.81 28.12 -10.28
C ALA A 393 -9.84 29.13 -9.66
N THR A 394 -9.66 29.07 -8.33
CA THR A 394 -8.69 29.90 -7.63
C THR A 394 -7.30 29.67 -8.21
N MET A 395 -6.71 30.69 -8.84
CA MET A 395 -5.38 30.62 -9.47
C MET A 395 -4.24 30.66 -8.44
N VAL A 396 -4.53 30.97 -7.18
CA VAL A 396 -3.55 30.94 -6.10
C VAL A 396 -3.33 29.49 -5.70
N ASN A 397 -2.14 28.97 -6.01
CA ASN A 397 -1.67 27.72 -5.43
C ASN A 397 -1.05 28.04 -4.05
N PRO A 398 -1.71 27.73 -2.92
CA PRO A 398 -1.15 28.00 -1.60
C PRO A 398 0.14 27.21 -1.33
N ILE A 399 0.49 26.23 -2.17
CA ILE A 399 1.73 25.45 -2.11
C ILE A 399 2.92 26.22 -2.68
N GLN A 400 2.72 27.19 -3.59
CA GLN A 400 3.81 27.90 -4.27
C GLN A 400 4.27 29.20 -3.59
N VAL A 401 3.61 29.66 -2.52
CA VAL A 401 3.92 30.96 -1.89
C VAL A 401 5.08 30.87 -0.87
N SER A 402 5.71 29.71 -0.71
CA SER A 402 6.89 29.55 0.15
C SER A 402 8.11 29.15 -0.70
N SER A 403 8.73 30.14 -1.34
CA SER A 403 10.12 30.08 -1.81
C SER A 403 10.78 31.41 -1.53
#